data_AF-A0A7V6IT61-F1
#
_entry.id   AF-A0A7V6IT61-F1
#
_cell.length_a   1.000
_cell.length_b   1.000
_cell.length_c   1.000
_cell.angle_alpha   90.00
_cell.angle_beta   90.00
_cell.angle_gamma   90.00
#
_symmetry.space_group_name_H-M   'P 1'
#
loop_
_entity.id
_entity.type
_entity.pdbx_description
1 polymer ?
#
loop_
_entity_poly.entity_id
_entity_poly.type
_entity_poly.pdbx_seq_one_letter_code
_entity_poly.pdbx_strand_id
1 'polypeptide(L)'
;MTTNRVFTVPNYYMKFSCKVGDCRNSCCKGWNVTISRNDYFILQGMNCSKKLRKLLDKSLQVLIKPTPDRYAVIAKNFDNDCPFHMSNGYCMLHAQCGEKMLPNICLYFP
;
A
#
# COMPACT_ATOMS: atom_id res chain seq x y z
N MET A 1 -10.21 27.44 -5.50
CA MET A 1 -10.70 27.25 -6.89
C MET A 1 -10.64 25.77 -7.21
N THR A 2 -11.79 25.08 -7.19
CA THR A 2 -11.88 23.65 -7.51
C THR A 2 -11.93 23.51 -9.03
N THR A 3 -10.85 23.02 -9.64
CA THR A 3 -10.81 22.77 -11.08
C THR A 3 -11.61 21.51 -11.39
N ASN A 4 -12.71 21.66 -12.13
CA ASN A 4 -13.54 20.53 -12.54
C ASN A 4 -12.93 19.92 -13.81
N ARG A 5 -12.25 18.77 -13.68
CA ARG A 5 -11.64 18.05 -14.81
C ARG A 5 -12.58 16.94 -15.27
N VAL A 6 -12.93 16.95 -16.56
CA VAL A 6 -13.76 15.91 -17.20
C VAL A 6 -12.83 14.92 -17.90
N PHE A 7 -13.04 13.63 -17.64
CA PHE A 7 -12.27 12.54 -18.25
C PHE A 7 -13.21 11.55 -18.94
N THR A 8 -12.85 11.11 -20.14
CA THR A 8 -13.50 9.97 -20.79
C THR A 8 -12.86 8.70 -20.26
N VAL A 9 -13.65 7.81 -19.65
CA VAL A 9 -13.18 6.55 -19.08
C VAL A 9 -14.01 5.37 -19.61
N PRO A 10 -13.45 4.14 -19.63
CA PRO A 10 -14.24 2.96 -19.93
C PRO A 10 -15.41 2.77 -18.96
N ASN A 11 -16.52 2.21 -19.44
CA ASN A 11 -17.73 1.99 -18.63
C ASN A 11 -17.52 1.12 -17.38
N TYR A 12 -16.46 0.30 -17.36
CA TYR A 12 -16.10 -0.56 -16.24
C TYR A 12 -15.26 0.15 -15.18
N TYR A 13 -14.75 1.36 -15.46
CA TYR A 13 -13.86 2.09 -14.54
C TYR A 13 -14.52 2.28 -13.16
N MET A 14 -15.78 2.74 -13.14
CA MET A 14 -16.55 2.94 -11.91
C MET A 14 -16.92 1.62 -11.20
N LYS A 15 -16.72 0.48 -11.85
CA LYS A 15 -17.03 -0.87 -11.32
C LYS A 15 -15.78 -1.59 -10.82
N PHE A 16 -14.61 -0.95 -10.89
CA PHE A 16 -13.38 -1.55 -10.37
C PHE A 16 -13.49 -1.79 -8.87
N SER A 17 -13.10 -2.98 -8.44
CA SER A 17 -12.97 -3.34 -7.04
C SER A 17 -11.83 -4.33 -6.88
N CYS A 18 -11.06 -4.17 -5.81
CA CYS A 18 -9.99 -5.11 -5.49
C CYS A 18 -10.59 -6.50 -5.23
N LYS A 19 -10.12 -7.52 -5.96
CA LYS A 19 -10.52 -8.92 -5.78
C LYS A 19 -9.88 -9.58 -4.57
N VAL A 20 -8.92 -8.89 -3.96
CA VAL A 20 -8.19 -9.32 -2.76
C VAL A 20 -7.63 -10.75 -2.91
N GLY A 21 -8.12 -11.73 -2.13
CA GLY A 21 -7.63 -13.11 -2.16
C GLY A 21 -7.89 -13.83 -3.48
N ASP A 22 -8.90 -13.41 -4.24
CA ASP A 22 -9.20 -13.95 -5.57
C ASP A 22 -8.38 -13.27 -6.68
N CYS A 23 -7.49 -12.34 -6.34
CA CYS A 23 -6.64 -11.68 -7.31
C CYS A 23 -5.52 -12.60 -7.79
N ARG A 24 -5.40 -12.78 -9.12
CA ARG A 24 -4.34 -13.58 -9.75
C ARG A 24 -2.93 -13.06 -9.43
N ASN A 25 -2.80 -11.75 -9.23
CA ASN A 25 -1.52 -11.07 -8.97
C ASN A 25 -1.59 -10.35 -7.62
N SER A 26 -0.70 -10.70 -6.69
CA SER A 26 -0.57 -9.96 -5.43
C SER A 26 0.33 -8.73 -5.62
N CYS A 27 -0.16 -7.56 -5.26
CA CYS A 27 0.49 -6.25 -5.47
C CYS A 27 1.87 -6.08 -4.86
N CYS A 28 2.26 -6.94 -3.92
CA CYS A 28 3.53 -6.84 -3.22
C CYS A 28 4.39 -8.10 -3.33
N LYS A 29 4.09 -9.02 -4.26
CA LYS A 29 4.93 -10.21 -4.51
C LYS A 29 5.91 -9.95 -5.65
N GLY A 30 7.16 -10.36 -5.47
CA GLY A 30 8.19 -10.32 -6.52
C GLY A 30 8.88 -8.98 -6.78
N TRP A 31 8.52 -7.90 -6.09
CA TRP A 31 9.16 -6.59 -6.23
C TRP A 31 9.18 -5.77 -4.93
N ASN A 32 10.10 -4.80 -4.87
CA ASN A 32 10.26 -3.90 -3.73
C ASN A 32 9.24 -2.77 -3.78
N VAL A 33 8.50 -2.59 -2.69
CA VAL A 33 7.49 -1.54 -2.56
C VAL A 33 8.16 -0.31 -1.95
N THR A 34 8.46 0.70 -2.78
CA THR A 34 8.98 1.98 -2.31
C THR A 34 7.85 2.93 -1.96
N ILE A 35 7.98 3.63 -0.84
CA ILE A 35 6.98 4.53 -0.28
C ILE A 35 7.50 5.97 -0.38
N SER A 36 6.62 6.88 -0.77
CA SER A 36 6.89 8.32 -0.78
C SER A 36 7.07 8.85 0.65
N ARG A 37 7.71 10.01 0.81
CA ARG A 37 7.87 10.65 2.12
C ARG A 37 6.51 10.93 2.78
N ASN A 38 5.54 11.39 2.00
CA ASN A 38 4.20 11.71 2.50
C ASN A 38 3.49 10.46 3.00
N ASP A 39 3.46 9.40 2.19
CA ASP A 39 2.84 8.13 2.57
C ASP A 39 3.52 7.53 3.80
N TYR A 40 4.85 7.65 3.91
CA TYR A 40 5.60 7.19 5.08
C TYR A 40 5.12 7.87 6.37
N PHE A 41 4.96 9.20 6.36
CA PHE A 41 4.49 9.92 7.55
C PHE A 41 3.02 9.65 7.86
N ILE A 42 2.18 9.45 6.85
CA ILE A 42 0.78 9.01 7.04
C ILE A 42 0.76 7.65 7.76
N LEU A 43 1.54 6.68 7.27
CA LEU A 43 1.64 5.35 7.88
C LEU A 43 2.22 5.39 9.30
N GLN A 44 3.18 6.28 9.55
CA GLN A 44 3.74 6.48 10.89
C GLN A 44 2.70 7.06 11.85
N GLY A 45 1.91 8.05 11.42
CA GLY A 45 0.97 8.78 12.28
C GLY A 45 -0.45 8.19 12.38
N MET A 46 -0.81 7.21 11.54
CA MET A 46 -2.17 6.68 11.51
C MET A 46 -2.56 5.90 12.76
N ASN A 47 -3.84 6.00 13.13
CA ASN A 47 -4.44 5.12 14.13
C ASN A 47 -4.69 3.73 13.52
N CYS A 48 -4.24 2.69 14.21
CA CYS A 48 -4.41 1.31 13.78
C CYS A 48 -4.36 0.34 14.96
N SER A 49 -4.68 -0.94 14.71
CA SER A 49 -4.54 -1.97 15.74
C SER A 49 -3.09 -2.10 16.22
N LYS A 50 -2.90 -2.54 17.48
CA LYS A 50 -1.56 -2.78 18.05
C LYS A 50 -0.74 -3.77 17.21
N LYS A 51 -1.40 -4.76 16.59
CA LYS A 51 -0.76 -5.74 15.69
C LYS A 51 -0.25 -5.08 14.41
N LEU A 52 -1.07 -4.25 13.76
CA LEU A 52 -0.66 -3.52 12.55
C LEU A 52 0.44 -2.52 12.85
N ARG A 53 0.36 -1.79 13.98
CA ARG A 53 1.40 -0.86 14.43
C ARG A 53 2.77 -1.56 14.54
N LYS A 54 2.83 -2.68 15.26
CA LYS A 54 4.06 -3.48 15.40
C LYS A 54 4.63 -3.95 14.06
N LEU A 55 3.78 -4.23 13.07
CA LEU A 55 4.24 -4.63 11.73
C LEU A 55 4.76 -3.43 10.94
N LEU A 56 4.07 -2.28 10.98
CA LEU A 56 4.54 -1.04 10.35
C LEU A 56 5.91 -0.64 10.88
N ASP A 57 6.06 -0.58 12.20
CA ASP A 57 7.30 -0.12 12.84
C ASP A 57 8.51 -1.02 12.52
N LYS A 58 8.27 -2.31 12.26
CA LYS A 58 9.32 -3.28 11.86
C LYS A 58 9.61 -3.32 10.37
N SER A 59 8.62 -3.02 9.53
CA SER A 59 8.71 -3.23 8.09
C SER A 59 9.10 -1.98 7.32
N LEU A 60 8.80 -0.78 7.83
CA LEU A 60 9.17 0.46 7.15
C LEU A 60 10.63 0.80 7.39
N GLN A 61 11.44 0.78 6.33
CA GLN A 61 12.86 1.12 6.39
C GLN A 61 13.14 2.32 5.49
N VAL A 62 13.73 3.37 6.06
CA VAL A 62 14.17 4.54 5.29
C VAL A 62 15.38 4.16 4.43
N LEU A 63 15.38 4.59 3.17
CA LEU A 63 16.46 4.30 2.23
C LEU A 63 17.73 5.10 2.60
N ILE A 64 18.90 4.57 2.24
CA ILE A 64 20.21 5.22 2.46
C ILE A 64 20.28 6.58 1.73
N LYS A 65 19.69 6.67 0.53
CA LYS A 65 19.62 7.89 -0.28
C LYS A 65 18.14 8.20 -0.60
N PRO A 66 17.38 8.74 0.37
CA PRO A 66 15.95 8.91 0.22
C PRO A 66 15.63 10.14 -0.64
N THR A 67 14.63 10.02 -1.52
CA THR A 67 14.02 11.14 -2.24
C THR A 67 12.57 11.32 -1.78
N PRO A 68 11.90 12.44 -2.09
CA PRO A 68 10.48 12.63 -1.76
C PRO A 68 9.59 11.50 -2.31
N ASP A 69 9.83 11.03 -3.53
CA ASP A 69 9.02 9.98 -4.16
C ASP A 69 9.46 8.56 -3.76
N ARG A 70 10.73 8.39 -3.36
CA ARG A 70 11.32 7.12 -2.91
C ARG A 70 12.03 7.34 -1.58
N TYR A 71 11.24 7.40 -0.51
CA TYR A 71 11.74 7.73 0.82
C TYR A 71 12.04 6.50 1.65
N ALA A 72 11.12 5.54 1.67
CA ALA A 72 11.21 4.31 2.44
C ALA A 72 10.85 3.09 1.58
N VAL A 73 11.05 1.91 2.14
CA VAL A 73 10.67 0.62 1.55
C VAL A 73 9.93 -0.21 2.61
N ILE A 74 8.94 -0.99 2.17
CA ILE A 74 8.38 -2.09 2.97
C ILE A 74 9.33 -3.27 2.85
N ALA A 75 10.13 -3.50 3.89
CA ALA A 75 10.98 -4.66 4.00
C ALA A 75 10.15 -5.95 4.01
N LYS A 76 10.60 -6.95 3.24
CA LYS A 76 9.95 -8.25 3.17
C LYS A 76 10.15 -9.03 4.47
N ASN A 77 9.25 -9.98 4.72
CA ASN A 77 9.47 -10.99 5.74
C ASN A 77 10.50 -12.04 5.26
N PHE A 78 10.78 -13.04 6.10
CA PHE A 78 11.74 -14.11 5.78
C PHE A 78 11.32 -14.96 4.57
N ASP A 79 10.02 -15.04 4.27
CA ASP A 79 9.48 -15.75 3.10
C ASP A 79 9.51 -14.89 1.82
N ASN A 80 10.21 -13.74 1.86
CA ASN A 80 10.27 -12.77 0.77
C ASN A 80 8.89 -12.20 0.35
N ASP A 81 7.92 -12.20 1.26
CA ASP A 81 6.57 -11.66 1.07
C ASP A 81 6.38 -10.35 1.84
N CYS A 82 5.34 -9.61 1.48
CA CYS A 82 4.93 -8.41 2.20
C CYS A 82 4.45 -8.80 3.62
N PRO A 83 4.97 -8.17 4.69
CA PRO A 83 4.54 -8.48 6.07
C PRO A 83 3.06 -8.21 6.35
N PHE A 84 2.40 -7.43 5.50
CA PHE A 84 0.96 -7.15 5.59
C PHE A 84 0.09 -8.19 4.91
N HIS A 85 0.67 -9.16 4.19
CA HIS A 85 -0.09 -10.20 3.54
C HIS A 85 -0.63 -11.20 4.56
N MET A 86 -1.94 -11.42 4.53
CA MET A 86 -2.66 -12.33 5.39
C MET A 86 -2.82 -13.69 4.69
N SER A 87 -3.03 -14.75 5.48
CA SER A 87 -3.19 -16.12 4.95
C SER A 87 -4.39 -16.30 4.02
N ASN A 88 -5.40 -15.44 4.14
CA ASN A 88 -6.58 -15.42 3.27
C ASN A 88 -6.40 -14.58 2.00
N GLY A 89 -5.17 -14.12 1.71
CA GLY A 89 -4.87 -13.29 0.54
C GLY A 89 -5.15 -11.79 0.71
N TYR A 90 -5.62 -11.37 1.89
CA TYR A 90 -5.88 -9.96 2.19
C TYR A 90 -4.61 -9.19 2.54
N CYS A 91 -4.56 -7.91 2.17
CA CYS A 91 -3.62 -6.97 2.75
C CYS A 91 -4.20 -6.45 4.07
N MET A 92 -3.50 -6.66 5.18
CA MET A 92 -3.96 -6.26 6.51
C MET A 92 -4.12 -4.74 6.64
N LEU A 93 -3.26 -3.96 5.97
CA LEU A 93 -3.37 -2.49 5.94
C LEU A 93 -4.67 -2.07 5.24
N HIS A 94 -4.95 -2.62 4.07
CA HIS A 94 -6.19 -2.35 3.34
C HIS A 94 -7.42 -2.80 4.14
N ALA A 95 -7.40 -4.02 4.67
CA ALA A 95 -8.53 -4.62 5.37
C ALA A 95 -8.90 -3.86 6.66
N GLN A 96 -7.92 -3.31 7.38
CA GLN A 96 -8.18 -2.60 8.65
C GLN A 96 -8.40 -1.10 8.47
N CYS A 97 -7.78 -0.48 7.45
CA CYS A 97 -7.68 0.97 7.36
C CYS A 97 -8.27 1.55 6.07
N GLY A 98 -8.69 0.70 5.14
CA GLY A 98 -9.28 1.07 3.87
C GLY A 98 -8.26 1.56 2.83
N GLU A 99 -8.76 1.77 1.61
CA GLU A 99 -7.96 2.18 0.45
C GLU A 99 -7.22 3.51 0.66
N LYS A 100 -7.83 4.49 1.36
CA LYS A 100 -7.25 5.83 1.55
C LYS A 100 -5.94 5.84 2.33
N MET A 101 -5.65 4.76 3.07
CA MET A 101 -4.44 4.62 3.87
C MET A 101 -3.36 3.81 3.16
N LEU A 102 -3.63 3.30 1.96
CA LEU A 102 -2.63 2.63 1.15
C LEU A 102 -1.65 3.66 0.57
N PRO A 103 -0.33 3.37 0.58
CA PRO A 103 0.64 4.13 -0.19
C PRO A 103 0.24 4.17 -1.67
N ASN A 104 0.63 5.24 -2.37
CA ASN A 104 0.31 5.43 -3.78
C ASN A 104 0.68 4.21 -4.66
N ILE A 105 1.85 3.61 -4.42
CA ILE A 105 2.30 2.41 -5.15
C ILE A 105 1.35 1.21 -4.96
N CYS A 106 0.71 1.08 -3.80
CA CYS A 106 -0.25 0.02 -3.52
C CYS A 106 -1.65 0.33 -4.07
N LEU A 107 -1.98 1.63 -4.21
CA LEU A 107 -3.23 2.10 -4.82
C LEU A 107 -3.24 1.94 -6.34
N TYR A 108 -2.10 2.17 -7.00
CA TYR A 108 -2.01 2.16 -8.45
C TYR A 108 -1.87 0.76 -9.08
N PHE A 109 -1.53 -0.27 -8.29
CA PHE A 109 -1.48 -1.67 -8.76
C PHE A 109 -2.91 -2.23 -8.93
N PRO A 110 -3.26 -2.98 -10.00
CA PRO A 110 -2.45 -3.93 -10.80
C PRO A 110 -1.43 -3.38 -11.77
#